data_AF-A0AAW6HLH1-F1
#
_entry.id   AF-A0AAW6HLH1-F1
#
_cell.length_a   1.000
_cell.length_b   1.000
_cell.length_c   1.000
_cell.angle_alpha   90.00
_cell.angle_beta   90.00
_cell.angle_gamma   90.00
#
_symmetry.space_group_name_H-M   'P 1'
#
loop_
_entity.id
_entity.type
_entity.pdbx_description
1 polymer ?
#
loop_
_entity_poly.entity_id
_entity_poly.type
_entity_poly.pdbx_seq_one_letter_code
_entity_poly.pdbx_strand_id
1 'polypeptide(L)'
;MKVNLNRNLLDFRGREFIELVNGKESKKSVRDLVAEALFAAGSNPQKNMETSKKLRAYKMLQQIISNRGVLNIETEDAALLKEICGEYLTAGTYGQIYDLIEGGNKE
;
A
#
# COMPACT_ATOMS: atom_id res chain seq x y z
N MET A 1 7.95 7.89 11.01
CA MET A 1 8.51 7.97 9.64
C MET A 1 7.44 8.46 8.68
N LYS A 2 7.87 9.12 7.60
CA LYS A 2 6.98 9.64 6.55
C LYS A 2 7.12 8.77 5.31
N VAL A 3 6.01 8.26 4.78
CA VAL A 3 5.99 7.46 3.54
C VAL A 3 5.08 8.14 2.52
N ASN A 4 5.64 8.48 1.36
CA ASN A 4 4.88 9.10 0.26
C ASN A 4 4.55 8.07 -0.82
N LEU A 5 3.27 7.72 -0.94
CA LEU A 5 2.78 6.69 -1.85
C LEU A 5 2.42 7.21 -3.24
N ASN A 6 2.61 8.51 -3.51
CA ASN A 6 2.24 9.13 -4.78
C ASN A 6 3.24 8.80 -5.89
N ARG A 7 3.21 7.55 -6.35
CA ARG A 7 3.97 7.05 -7.49
C ARG A 7 3.09 6.14 -8.35
N ASN A 8 3.43 6.08 -9.62
CA ASN A 8 2.82 5.10 -10.53
C ASN A 8 3.48 3.74 -10.31
N LEU A 9 2.68 2.69 -10.36
CA LEU A 9 3.17 1.32 -10.34
C LEU A 9 3.97 1.04 -11.61
N LEU A 10 5.05 0.28 -11.50
CA LEU A 10 5.78 -0.25 -12.64
C LEU A 10 5.36 -1.70 -12.97
N ASP A 11 5.27 -2.00 -14.26
CA ASP A 11 5.07 -3.34 -14.82
C ASP A 11 6.35 -4.19 -14.73
N PHE A 12 6.27 -5.46 -15.16
CA PHE A 12 7.41 -6.40 -15.16
C PHE A 12 8.57 -5.98 -16.08
N ARG A 13 8.40 -4.92 -16.89
CA ARG A 13 9.41 -4.34 -17.77
C ARG A 13 9.96 -3.01 -17.23
N GLY A 14 9.55 -2.62 -16.01
CA GLY A 14 9.95 -1.36 -15.39
C GLY A 14 9.27 -0.12 -15.97
N ARG A 15 8.16 -0.27 -16.70
CA ARG A 15 7.40 0.85 -17.29
C ARG A 15 6.14 1.10 -16.47
N GLU A 16 5.57 2.30 -16.54
CA GLU A 16 4.32 2.59 -15.84
C GLU A 16 3.22 1.60 -16.23
N PHE A 17 2.58 0.99 -15.23
CA PHE A 17 1.48 0.07 -15.43
C PHE A 17 0.25 0.85 -15.89
N ILE A 18 -0.21 0.57 -17.10
CA ILE A 18 -1.41 1.16 -17.69
C ILE A 18 -2.56 0.16 -17.59
N GLU A 19 -3.69 0.61 -17.06
CA GLU A 19 -4.95 -0.12 -17.05
C GLU A 19 -6.03 0.64 -17.80
N LEU A 20 -7.02 -0.07 -18.33
CA LEU A 20 -8.17 0.52 -18.99
C LEU A 20 -9.31 0.64 -17.98
N VAL A 21 -9.64 1.85 -17.58
CA VAL A 21 -10.78 2.16 -16.70
C VAL A 21 -11.85 2.85 -17.55
N ASN A 22 -13.01 2.20 -17.70
CA ASN A 22 -14.11 2.71 -18.53
C ASN A 22 -13.68 3.08 -19.96
N GLY A 23 -12.83 2.26 -20.57
CA GLY A 23 -12.31 2.46 -21.93
C GLY A 23 -11.25 3.55 -22.07
N LYS A 24 -10.79 4.15 -20.96
CA LYS A 24 -9.70 5.13 -20.95
C LYS A 24 -8.46 4.56 -20.28
N GLU A 25 -7.30 4.81 -20.88
CA GLU A 25 -6.02 4.50 -20.27
C GLU A 25 -5.83 5.31 -18.99
N SER A 26 -5.46 4.63 -17.92
CA SER A 26 -5.14 5.20 -16.63
C SER A 26 -3.86 4.56 -16.10
N LYS A 27 -3.02 5.35 -15.44
CA LYS A 27 -1.83 4.83 -14.75
C LYS A 27 -2.24 4.27 -13.41
N LYS A 28 -1.85 3.04 -13.12
CA LYS A 28 -2.15 2.42 -11.82
C LYS A 28 -1.29 3.05 -10.72
N SER A 29 -1.93 3.46 -9.64
CA SER A 29 -1.25 4.14 -8.53
C SER A 29 -0.83 3.18 -7.42
N VAL A 30 0.37 3.36 -6.87
CA VAL A 30 0.81 2.66 -5.65
C VAL A 30 -0.07 3.02 -4.46
N ARG A 31 -0.48 4.30 -4.36
CA ARG A 31 -1.37 4.77 -3.29
C ARG A 31 -2.68 3.98 -3.25
N ASP A 32 -3.30 3.81 -4.41
CA ASP A 32 -4.63 3.18 -4.48
C ASP A 32 -4.52 1.68 -4.16
N LEU A 33 -3.45 1.02 -4.61
CA LEU A 33 -3.13 -0.36 -4.24
C LEU A 33 -2.91 -0.55 -2.74
N VAL A 34 -2.17 0.35 -2.10
CA VAL A 34 -1.94 0.29 -0.65
C VAL A 34 -3.23 0.58 0.11
N ALA A 35 -4.04 1.53 -0.36
CA ALA A 35 -5.35 1.81 0.23
C ALA A 35 -6.29 0.60 0.15
N GLU A 36 -6.31 -0.10 -1.00
CA GLU A 36 -7.11 -1.30 -1.21
C GLU A 36 -6.64 -2.44 -0.30
N ALA A 37 -5.33 -2.66 -0.17
CA ALA A 37 -4.77 -3.66 0.74
C ALA A 37 -5.15 -3.39 2.20
N LEU A 38 -5.05 -2.13 2.65
CA LEU A 38 -5.45 -1.73 4.00
C LEU A 38 -6.95 -1.88 4.24
N PHE A 39 -7.78 -1.56 3.24
CA PHE A 39 -9.23 -1.74 3.31
C PHE A 39 -9.61 -3.22 3.44
N ALA A 40 -8.93 -4.10 2.67
CA ALA A 40 -9.17 -5.54 2.68
C ALA A 40 -8.50 -6.29 3.85
N ALA A 41 -7.75 -5.59 4.72
CA ALA A 41 -6.97 -6.22 5.78
C ALA A 41 -7.83 -7.09 6.73
N GLY A 42 -7.41 -8.34 6.92
CA GLY A 42 -8.13 -9.31 7.74
C GLY A 42 -9.39 -9.89 7.11
N SER A 43 -9.52 -9.83 5.78
CA SER A 43 -10.56 -10.52 5.00
C SER A 43 -10.26 -12.00 4.74
N ASN A 44 -9.00 -12.44 4.92
CA ASN A 44 -8.61 -13.83 4.72
C ASN A 44 -9.20 -14.73 5.84
N PRO A 45 -10.14 -15.64 5.53
CA PRO A 45 -10.78 -16.49 6.55
C PRO A 45 -9.81 -17.54 7.15
N GLN A 46 -8.70 -17.84 6.48
CA GLN A 46 -7.69 -18.79 6.96
C GLN A 46 -6.66 -18.13 7.88
N LYS A 47 -6.56 -16.79 7.88
CA LYS A 47 -5.59 -16.04 8.67
C LYS A 47 -6.31 -14.94 9.46
N ASN A 48 -6.63 -15.25 10.70
CA ASN A 48 -7.24 -14.28 11.60
C ASN A 48 -6.28 -13.12 11.88
N MET A 49 -6.77 -11.89 11.69
CA MET A 49 -6.08 -10.68 12.10
C MET A 49 -6.71 -10.14 13.39
N GLU A 50 -5.86 -9.84 14.37
CA GLU A 50 -6.27 -9.22 15.63
C GLU A 50 -7.03 -7.90 15.40
N THR A 51 -8.04 -7.63 16.23
CA THR A 51 -8.86 -6.41 16.12
C THR A 51 -8.04 -5.13 16.28
N SER A 52 -6.98 -5.16 17.09
CA SER A 52 -6.02 -4.06 17.25
C SER A 52 -5.30 -3.74 15.93
N LYS A 53 -4.82 -4.75 15.22
CA LYS A 53 -4.20 -4.63 13.88
C LYS A 53 -5.20 -4.12 12.84
N LYS A 54 -6.46 -4.60 12.87
CA LYS A 54 -7.53 -4.08 11.99
C LYS A 54 -7.77 -2.58 12.21
N LEU A 55 -7.83 -2.14 13.46
CA LEU A 55 -7.99 -0.72 13.80
C LEU A 55 -6.79 0.11 13.33
N ARG A 56 -5.56 -0.39 13.48
CA ARG A 56 -4.35 0.26 12.95
C ARG A 56 -4.37 0.36 11.42
N ALA A 57 -4.72 -0.71 10.72
CA ALA A 57 -4.86 -0.72 9.26
C ALA A 57 -5.88 0.34 8.79
N TYR A 58 -7.04 0.41 9.45
CA TYR A 58 -8.04 1.43 9.19
C TYR A 58 -7.50 2.86 9.41
N LYS A 59 -6.77 3.11 10.51
CA LYS A 59 -6.17 4.43 10.77
C LYS A 59 -5.15 4.82 9.69
N MET A 60 -4.32 3.90 9.21
CA MET A 60 -3.41 4.15 8.09
C MET A 60 -4.19 4.47 6.80
N LEU A 61 -5.26 3.74 6.51
CA LEU A 61 -6.13 4.03 5.36
C LEU A 61 -6.72 5.45 5.46
N GLN A 62 -7.21 5.85 6.63
CA GLN A 62 -7.73 7.21 6.82
C GLN A 62 -6.65 8.28 6.58
N GLN A 63 -5.41 8.04 7.00
CA GLN A 63 -4.30 8.94 6.68
C GLN A 63 -4.08 9.06 5.17
N ILE A 64 -4.10 7.95 4.41
CA ILE A 64 -3.97 8.00 2.95
C ILE A 64 -5.05 8.88 2.32
N ILE A 65 -6.30 8.71 2.75
CA ILE A 65 -7.46 9.45 2.26
C ILE A 65 -7.32 10.94 2.59
N SER A 66 -7.04 11.27 3.86
CA SER A 66 -6.98 12.66 4.33
C SER A 66 -5.72 13.41 3.87
N ASN A 67 -4.58 12.72 3.75
CA ASN A 67 -3.27 13.32 3.45
C ASN A 67 -2.81 13.03 2.01
N ARG A 68 -3.75 12.75 1.09
CA ARG A 68 -3.48 12.57 -0.34
C ARG A 68 -2.32 11.59 -0.61
N GLY A 69 -2.30 10.45 0.09
CA GLY A 69 -1.29 9.40 -0.10
C GLY A 69 -0.01 9.53 0.72
N VAL A 70 0.06 10.44 1.68
CA VAL A 70 1.19 10.55 2.61
C VAL A 70 0.83 9.94 3.97
N LEU A 71 1.64 9.00 4.42
CA LEU A 71 1.53 8.33 5.71
C LEU A 71 2.56 8.90 6.69
N ASN A 72 2.12 9.22 7.91
CA ASN A 72 2.98 9.48 9.07
C ASN A 72 2.78 8.33 10.06
N ILE A 73 3.71 7.39 10.05
CA ILE A 73 3.55 6.07 10.69
C ILE A 73 4.74 5.74 11.59
N GLU A 74 4.53 4.86 12.57
CA GLU A 74 5.61 4.35 13.42
C GLU A 74 6.26 3.09 12.84
N THR A 75 7.35 2.61 13.45
CA THR A 75 8.04 1.38 13.01
C THR A 75 7.09 0.17 13.01
N GLU A 76 6.21 0.08 14.01
CA GLU A 76 5.22 -0.99 14.12
C GLU A 76 4.16 -0.93 13.02
N ASP A 77 3.72 0.28 12.66
CA ASP A 77 2.78 0.52 11.57
C ASP A 77 3.43 0.15 10.23
N ALA A 78 4.71 0.48 10.02
CA ALA A 78 5.46 0.10 8.83
C ALA A 78 5.62 -1.43 8.72
N ALA A 79 5.88 -2.12 9.84
CA ALA A 79 5.92 -3.58 9.87
C ALA A 79 4.56 -4.19 9.52
N LEU A 80 3.47 -3.67 10.10
CA LEU A 80 2.11 -4.12 9.81
C LEU A 80 1.72 -3.83 8.35
N LEU A 81 2.10 -2.68 7.81
CA LEU A 81 1.84 -2.32 6.41
C LEU A 81 2.52 -3.29 5.46
N LYS A 82 3.77 -3.67 5.73
CA LYS A 82 4.49 -4.71 4.98
C LYS A 82 3.80 -6.08 5.08
N GLU A 83 3.35 -6.48 6.28
CA GLU A 83 2.59 -7.72 6.48
C GLU A 83 1.32 -7.73 5.62
N ILE A 84 0.50 -6.68 5.70
CA ILE A 84 -0.75 -6.54 4.95
C ILE A 84 -0.50 -6.55 3.44
N CYS A 85 0.45 -5.74 2.97
CA CYS A 85 0.78 -5.68 1.55
C CYS A 85 1.36 -7.01 1.03
N GLY A 86 2.14 -7.72 1.83
CA GLY A 86 2.72 -9.01 1.45
C GLY A 86 1.68 -10.13 1.33
N GLU A 87 0.60 -10.08 2.10
CA GLU A 87 -0.52 -11.02 1.95
C GLU A 87 -1.41 -10.72 0.74
N TYR A 88 -1.58 -9.43 0.43
CA TYR A 88 -2.56 -8.98 -0.56
C TYR A 88 -1.98 -8.89 -1.99
N LEU A 89 -0.68 -8.63 -2.13
CA LEU A 89 -0.06 -8.23 -3.40
C LEU A 89 0.91 -9.27 -3.95
N THR A 90 1.08 -9.26 -5.28
CA THR A 90 2.11 -10.05 -5.96
C THR A 90 3.50 -9.50 -5.69
N ALA A 91 4.52 -10.35 -5.85
CA ALA A 91 5.91 -10.01 -5.52
C ALA A 91 6.42 -8.70 -6.15
N GLY A 92 6.12 -8.45 -7.44
CA GLY A 92 6.57 -7.24 -8.13
C GLY A 92 5.91 -5.95 -7.63
N THR A 93 4.64 -6.02 -7.21
CA THR A 93 3.92 -4.89 -6.64
C THR A 93 4.35 -4.64 -5.20
N TYR A 94 4.44 -5.72 -4.40
CA TYR A 94 4.91 -5.66 -3.01
C TYR A 94 6.33 -5.10 -2.91
N GLY A 95 7.26 -5.55 -3.76
CA GLY A 95 8.65 -5.09 -3.74
C GLY A 95 8.77 -3.57 -3.92
N GLN A 96 8.00 -2.99 -4.84
CA GLN A 96 7.98 -1.53 -5.03
C GLN A 96 7.48 -0.78 -3.79
N ILE A 97 6.49 -1.33 -3.07
CA ILE A 97 5.98 -0.74 -1.82
C ILE A 97 6.99 -0.92 -0.67
N TYR A 98 7.61 -2.09 -0.58
CA TYR A 98 8.64 -2.37 0.42
C TYR A 98 9.81 -1.37 0.28
N ASP A 99 10.32 -1.17 -0.93
CA ASP A 99 11.39 -0.21 -1.20
C ASP A 99 10.97 1.23 -0.87
N LEU A 100 9.69 1.59 -1.03
CA LEU A 100 9.19 2.90 -0.63
C LEU A 100 9.13 3.07 0.89
N ILE A 101 8.73 2.04 1.62
CA ILE A 101 8.67 2.06 3.08
C ILE A 101 10.09 2.15 3.66
N GLU A 102 11.02 1.32 3.18
CA GLU A 102 12.41 1.31 3.67
C GLU A 102 13.23 2.50 3.15
N GLY A 103 13.02 2.89 1.90
CA GLY A 103 13.74 3.96 1.21
C GLY A 103 13.26 5.37 1.54
N GLY A 104 12.02 5.54 2.04
CA GLY A 104 11.46 6.83 2.47
C GLY A 104 12.18 7.49 3.66
N ASN A 105 13.16 6.81 4.26
CA ASN A 105 14.04 7.35 5.30
C ASN A 105 15.35 7.96 4.76
N LYS A 106 15.53 8.08 3.43
CA LYS A 106 16.77 8.58 2.80
C LYS A 106 16.71 10.03 2.32
N GLU A 107 15.73 10.82 2.72
CA GLU A 107 15.68 12.28 2.47
C GLU A 107 15.71 13.07 3.78
#